data_AF-E2SHQ6-F1
#
_entry.id   AF-E2SHQ6-F1
#
_cell.length_a   1.000
_cell.length_b   1.000
_cell.length_c   1.000
_cell.angle_alpha   90.00
_cell.angle_beta   90.00
_cell.angle_gamma   90.00
#
_symmetry.space_group_name_H-M   'P 1'
#
loop_
_entity.id
_entity.type
_entity.pdbx_description
1 polymer ?
#
loop_
_entity_poly.entity_id
_entity_poly.type
_entity_poly.pdbx_seq_one_letter_code
_entity_poly.pdbx_strand_id
1 'polypeptide(L)'
;LSRLGRNYIMTGQYTELYFPSHNVRYIAIDDGVDSEKGESEIAPFKNIINEWVARDTSRKVKSAFKTKFAEGAYYGAYAPLGYKKHPDIKGKLLVDEETKWIVEKIFSLAYQGYGSAKITKILREEKVPTSSWLNFTRYGTFAHIFEGKPESKRYEWTIAQIKGILKSEVYIGNSVHNRQSTVSFKSKKKVRKPESEWFRVENTHEPIIEKEVFYRVQEQIKSRRRQTKEKATPIFAGLVKCADCGWSMRFATNKANKTPYSYYACSFYGQFGKGYCSMHYIRYDVLYQAVLERLQYWAKAVQQDEEKVLHKIQKVGNAERIREKKKKASALKKAENRQNEIDCLFAKMYEDRACEKITERNFIMLSGKYQKEQIELEQQITDLREELSKMEQDMIGAEKWIELIKEYSVPKELTAPLLNAMIEKILIHEATTNEENERIQEIEIYYRFIGKVD
;
A
#
# COMPACT_ATOMS: atom_id res chain seq x y z
N LEU A 1 -33.00 -13.28 24.38
CA LEU A 1 -32.00 -13.81 23.42
C LEU A 1 -31.34 -12.70 22.61
N SER A 2 -32.09 -11.81 21.95
CA SER A 2 -31.53 -10.75 21.10
C SER A 2 -30.57 -9.77 21.82
N ARG A 3 -30.78 -9.55 23.13
CA ARG A 3 -29.90 -8.76 24.01
C ARG A 3 -28.60 -9.49 24.39
N LEU A 4 -28.66 -10.82 24.55
CA LEU A 4 -27.52 -11.61 25.00
C LEU A 4 -26.49 -11.81 23.89
N GLY A 5 -26.91 -11.95 22.63
CA GLY A 5 -25.93 -11.83 21.56
C GLY A 5 -26.46 -11.92 20.15
N ARG A 6 -25.75 -11.21 19.27
CA ARG A 6 -25.86 -11.25 17.80
C ARG A 6 -24.77 -12.15 17.18
N ASN A 7 -24.23 -13.07 17.98
CA ASN A 7 -23.24 -14.07 17.58
C ASN A 7 -23.67 -15.41 18.17
N TYR A 8 -24.32 -16.25 17.36
CA TYR A 8 -24.99 -17.44 17.87
C TYR A 8 -24.02 -18.40 18.57
N ILE A 9 -22.76 -18.49 18.11
CA ILE A 9 -21.73 -19.38 18.68
C ILE A 9 -21.42 -18.99 20.13
N MET A 10 -21.14 -17.70 20.34
CA MET A 10 -20.83 -17.20 21.69
C MET A 10 -22.07 -17.27 22.57
N THR A 11 -23.24 -16.92 22.02
CA THR A 11 -24.49 -16.97 22.78
C THR A 11 -24.80 -18.39 23.23
N GLY A 12 -24.67 -19.39 22.35
CA GLY A 12 -24.81 -20.81 22.69
C GLY A 12 -23.81 -21.25 23.75
N GLN A 13 -22.52 -20.93 23.58
CA GLN A 13 -21.49 -21.23 24.59
C GLN A 13 -21.83 -20.63 25.97
N TYR A 14 -22.36 -19.41 26.00
CA TYR A 14 -22.79 -18.80 27.26
C TYR A 14 -24.00 -19.49 27.86
N THR A 15 -25.04 -19.75 27.06
CA THR A 15 -26.30 -20.33 27.55
C THR A 15 -26.20 -21.81 27.92
N GLU A 16 -25.40 -22.59 27.20
CA GLU A 16 -25.32 -24.06 27.33
C GLU A 16 -24.16 -24.50 28.24
N LEU A 17 -23.04 -23.77 28.28
CA LEU A 17 -21.85 -24.19 29.03
C LEU A 17 -21.50 -23.24 30.18
N TYR A 18 -21.35 -21.95 29.89
CA TYR A 18 -20.82 -21.00 30.88
C TYR A 18 -21.80 -20.69 32.00
N PHE A 19 -23.05 -20.35 31.69
CA PHE A 19 -24.04 -20.03 32.72
C PHE A 19 -24.39 -21.23 33.61
N PRO A 20 -24.63 -22.44 33.08
CA PRO A 20 -24.85 -23.62 33.91
C PRO A 20 -23.66 -23.96 34.81
N SER A 21 -22.42 -23.89 34.30
CA SER A 21 -21.21 -24.17 35.09
C SER A 21 -20.94 -23.15 36.20
N HIS A 22 -21.54 -21.96 36.13
CA HIS A 22 -21.40 -20.90 37.12
C HIS A 22 -22.67 -20.66 37.96
N ASN A 23 -23.64 -21.59 37.92
CA ASN A 23 -24.93 -21.48 38.61
C ASN A 23 -25.69 -20.16 38.31
N VAL A 24 -25.58 -19.66 37.07
CA VAL A 24 -26.29 -18.47 36.62
C VAL A 24 -27.58 -18.89 35.91
N ARG A 25 -28.74 -18.48 36.44
CA ARG A 25 -30.02 -18.65 35.77
C ARG A 25 -30.21 -17.56 34.71
N TYR A 26 -30.43 -17.96 33.46
CA TYR A 26 -30.70 -17.05 32.36
C TYR A 26 -32.18 -17.12 31.96
N ILE A 27 -32.84 -15.96 32.01
CA ILE A 27 -34.26 -15.80 31.65
C ILE A 27 -34.37 -14.76 30.53
N ALA A 28 -34.89 -15.18 29.38
CA ALA A 28 -35.29 -14.29 28.30
C ALA A 28 -36.81 -14.29 28.16
N ILE A 29 -37.45 -13.29 28.79
CA ILE A 29 -38.91 -13.14 28.90
C ILE A 29 -39.57 -13.16 27.52
N ASP A 30 -39.12 -12.29 26.61
CA ASP A 30 -39.71 -12.15 25.26
C ASP A 30 -39.53 -13.39 24.38
N ASP A 31 -38.53 -14.22 24.69
CA ASP A 31 -38.17 -15.38 23.89
C ASP A 31 -38.69 -16.71 24.47
N GLY A 32 -39.30 -16.66 25.67
CA GLY A 32 -39.80 -17.84 26.38
C GLY A 32 -38.69 -18.79 26.84
N VAL A 33 -37.47 -18.29 27.07
CA VAL A 33 -36.34 -19.13 27.51
C VAL A 33 -36.09 -18.92 29.00
N ASP A 34 -36.02 -20.03 29.73
CA ASP A 34 -35.67 -20.09 31.15
C ASP A 34 -34.78 -21.31 31.37
N SER A 35 -33.51 -21.07 31.73
CA SER A 35 -32.51 -22.15 31.88
C SER A 35 -32.84 -23.16 32.99
N GLU A 36 -33.77 -22.83 33.89
CA GLU A 36 -34.24 -23.75 34.95
C GLU A 36 -35.28 -24.76 34.43
N LYS A 37 -35.97 -24.44 33.32
CA LYS A 37 -37.04 -25.29 32.75
C LYS A 37 -36.53 -26.30 31.70
N GLY A 38 -35.22 -26.41 31.53
CA GLY A 38 -34.57 -27.26 30.52
C GLY A 38 -34.03 -26.46 29.32
N GLU A 39 -33.26 -27.13 28.47
CA GLU A 39 -32.71 -26.51 27.25
C GLU A 39 -33.81 -26.25 26.22
N SER A 40 -33.90 -25.01 25.75
CA SER A 40 -34.88 -24.63 24.72
C SER A 40 -34.35 -25.01 23.34
N GLU A 41 -34.90 -26.04 22.72
CA GLU A 41 -34.51 -26.52 21.38
C GLU A 41 -34.61 -25.43 20.29
N ILE A 42 -35.49 -24.45 20.47
CA ILE A 42 -35.71 -23.37 19.48
C ILE A 42 -34.76 -22.17 19.68
N ALA A 43 -34.10 -22.05 20.84
CA ALA A 43 -33.24 -20.91 21.14
C ALA A 43 -32.03 -20.77 20.19
N PRO A 44 -31.33 -21.85 19.78
CA PRO A 44 -30.28 -21.79 18.76
C PRO A 44 -30.79 -21.22 17.43
N PHE A 45 -31.98 -21.64 16.97
CA PHE A 45 -32.58 -21.13 15.72
C PHE A 45 -32.90 -19.63 15.80
N LYS A 46 -33.48 -19.17 16.91
CA LYS A 46 -33.72 -17.73 17.14
C LYS A 46 -32.41 -16.93 17.13
N ASN A 47 -31.34 -17.47 17.71
CA ASN A 47 -30.02 -16.83 17.68
C ASN A 47 -29.43 -16.75 16.26
N ILE A 48 -29.63 -17.77 15.43
CA ILE A 48 -29.22 -17.77 14.01
C ILE A 48 -29.98 -16.68 13.23
N ILE A 49 -31.30 -16.56 13.44
CA ILE A 49 -32.12 -15.51 12.80
C ILE A 49 -31.64 -14.12 13.19
N ASN A 50 -31.40 -13.89 14.49
CA ASN A 50 -30.87 -12.62 14.99
C ASN A 50 -29.51 -12.27 14.37
N GLU A 51 -28.63 -13.27 14.21
CA GLU A 51 -27.36 -13.08 13.53
C GLU A 51 -27.53 -12.78 12.05
N TRP A 52 -28.45 -13.46 11.37
CA TRP A 52 -28.73 -13.23 9.95
C TRP A 52 -29.18 -11.78 9.69
N VAL A 53 -30.07 -11.24 10.52
CA VAL A 53 -30.49 -9.83 10.47
C VAL A 53 -29.31 -8.89 10.68
N ALA A 54 -28.41 -9.19 11.62
CA ALA A 54 -27.21 -8.39 11.85
C ALA A 54 -26.24 -8.43 10.64
N ARG A 55 -26.09 -9.61 10.02
CA ARG A 55 -25.27 -9.81 8.82
C ARG A 55 -25.83 -9.04 7.62
N ASP A 56 -27.15 -9.11 7.40
CA ASP A 56 -27.83 -8.41 6.31
C ASP A 56 -27.74 -6.89 6.49
N THR A 57 -28.01 -6.39 7.70
CA THR A 57 -27.85 -4.97 8.04
C THR A 57 -26.42 -4.50 7.77
N SER A 58 -25.41 -5.29 8.17
CA SER A 58 -24.00 -4.99 7.88
C SER A 58 -23.73 -4.93 6.37
N ARG A 59 -24.31 -5.84 5.58
CA ARG A 59 -24.17 -5.85 4.11
C ARG A 59 -24.79 -4.60 3.48
N LYS A 60 -26.02 -4.25 3.88
CA LYS A 60 -26.74 -3.06 3.39
C LYS A 60 -25.99 -1.77 3.72
N VAL A 61 -25.52 -1.63 4.97
CA VAL A 61 -24.71 -0.47 5.39
C VAL A 61 -23.41 -0.38 4.57
N LYS A 62 -22.69 -1.50 4.37
CA LYS A 62 -21.48 -1.52 3.55
C LYS A 62 -21.74 -1.13 2.10
N SER A 63 -22.84 -1.59 1.50
CA SER A 63 -23.24 -1.22 0.14
C SER A 63 -23.58 0.28 0.04
N ALA A 64 -24.34 0.82 0.99
CA ALA A 64 -24.64 2.24 1.05
C ALA A 64 -23.36 3.10 1.20
N PHE A 65 -22.40 2.66 2.02
CA PHE A 65 -21.11 3.33 2.14
C PHE A 65 -20.26 3.24 0.86
N LYS A 66 -20.26 2.10 0.15
CA LYS A 66 -19.57 1.98 -1.14
C LYS A 66 -20.10 2.98 -2.16
N THR A 67 -21.41 3.16 -2.24
CA THR A 67 -22.05 4.15 -3.13
C THR A 67 -21.57 5.56 -2.79
N LYS A 68 -21.64 5.93 -1.49
CA LYS A 68 -21.13 7.22 -0.98
C LYS A 68 -19.63 7.41 -1.22
N PHE A 69 -18.83 6.35 -1.16
CA PHE A 69 -17.41 6.40 -1.45
C PHE A 69 -17.13 6.61 -2.94
N ALA A 70 -17.94 6.03 -3.83
CA ALA A 70 -17.86 6.24 -5.27
C ALA A 70 -18.27 7.66 -5.68
N GLU A 71 -19.21 8.28 -4.95
CA GLU A 71 -19.56 9.70 -5.06
C GLU A 71 -18.49 10.63 -4.44
N GLY A 72 -17.52 10.06 -3.70
CA GLY A 72 -16.46 10.81 -3.02
C GLY A 72 -16.93 11.62 -1.81
N ALA A 73 -18.08 11.25 -1.24
CA ALA A 73 -18.65 11.92 -0.08
C ALA A 73 -17.88 11.59 1.23
N TYR A 74 -17.55 12.62 1.99
CA TYR A 74 -16.78 12.50 3.24
C TYR A 74 -17.65 12.14 4.45
N TYR A 75 -17.55 10.90 4.92
CA TYR A 75 -18.27 10.40 6.10
C TYR A 75 -17.39 10.13 7.33
N GLY A 76 -16.22 10.78 7.43
CA GLY A 76 -15.40 10.74 8.64
C GLY A 76 -16.11 11.40 9.83
N ALA A 77 -15.82 10.98 11.06
CA ALA A 77 -16.43 11.58 12.26
C ALA A 77 -16.12 13.08 12.37
N TYR A 78 -14.87 13.47 12.07
CA TYR A 78 -14.38 14.84 12.10
C TYR A 78 -13.87 15.24 10.72
N ALA A 79 -13.96 16.52 10.36
CA ALA A 79 -13.31 17.01 9.16
C ALA A 79 -11.77 16.94 9.29
N PRO A 80 -11.04 16.75 8.19
CA PRO A 80 -9.60 16.93 8.17
C PRO A 80 -9.20 18.36 8.57
N LEU A 81 -8.00 18.55 9.13
CA LEU A 81 -7.50 19.88 9.48
C LEU A 81 -7.53 20.81 8.25
N GLY A 82 -7.87 22.09 8.41
CA GLY A 82 -8.03 23.00 7.26
C GLY A 82 -9.38 22.90 6.55
N TYR A 83 -10.25 21.95 6.95
CA TYR A 83 -11.60 21.80 6.42
C TYR A 83 -12.65 21.77 7.53
N LYS A 84 -13.87 22.18 7.18
CA LYS A 84 -15.10 22.03 7.96
C LYS A 84 -16.09 21.18 7.15
N LYS A 85 -16.98 20.46 7.82
CA LYS A 85 -18.10 19.80 7.14
C LYS A 85 -19.09 20.86 6.70
N HIS A 86 -19.66 20.71 5.50
CA HIS A 86 -20.74 21.59 5.07
C HIS A 86 -21.93 21.45 6.04
N PRO A 87 -22.52 22.57 6.51
CA PRO A 87 -23.63 22.53 7.47
C PRO A 87 -24.87 21.83 6.90
N ASP A 88 -25.23 22.16 5.65
CA ASP A 88 -26.45 21.63 5.02
C ASP A 88 -26.23 20.35 4.20
N ILE A 89 -25.13 20.27 3.44
CA ILE A 89 -24.87 19.16 2.52
C ILE A 89 -24.04 18.07 3.19
N LYS A 90 -24.70 16.98 3.58
CA LYS A 90 -24.03 15.82 4.19
C LYS A 90 -22.99 15.22 3.23
N GLY A 91 -21.76 15.07 3.71
CA GLY A 91 -20.68 14.46 2.95
C GLY A 91 -19.82 15.45 2.14
N LYS A 92 -20.13 16.75 2.15
CA LYS A 92 -19.30 17.78 1.50
C LYS A 92 -18.37 18.46 2.50
N LEU A 93 -17.15 18.77 2.05
CA LEU A 93 -16.15 19.54 2.81
C LEU A 93 -16.09 20.98 2.28
N LEU A 94 -15.88 21.93 3.19
CA LEU A 94 -15.63 23.34 2.92
C LEU A 94 -14.28 23.73 3.53
N VAL A 95 -13.56 24.65 2.88
CA VAL A 95 -12.29 25.16 3.42
C VAL A 95 -12.55 25.91 4.73
N ASP A 96 -11.71 25.66 5.72
CA ASP A 96 -11.73 26.35 7.00
C ASP A 96 -10.65 27.44 7.03
N GLU A 97 -11.06 28.68 6.77
CA GLU A 97 -10.19 29.86 6.76
C GLU A 97 -9.37 30.03 8.06
N GLU A 98 -9.89 29.60 9.22
CA GLU A 98 -9.18 29.70 10.50
C GLU A 98 -7.99 28.73 10.61
N THR A 99 -8.04 27.59 9.90
CA THR A 99 -7.08 26.49 10.10
C THR A 99 -6.34 26.07 8.83
N LYS A 100 -6.74 26.56 7.65
CA LYS A 100 -6.07 26.24 6.37
C LYS A 100 -4.60 26.65 6.36
N TRP A 101 -4.26 27.77 6.99
CA TRP A 101 -2.88 28.27 7.06
C TRP A 101 -1.93 27.27 7.73
N ILE A 102 -2.42 26.43 8.64
CA ILE A 102 -1.60 25.39 9.29
C ILE A 102 -1.18 24.34 8.25
N VAL A 103 -2.09 23.96 7.37
CA VAL A 103 -1.83 23.00 6.28
C VAL A 103 -0.88 23.63 5.27
N GLU A 104 -1.14 24.85 4.81
CA GLU A 104 -0.25 25.60 3.91
C GLU A 104 1.16 25.73 4.48
N LYS A 105 1.29 26.06 5.77
CA LYS A 105 2.58 26.12 6.46
C LYS A 105 3.30 24.77 6.48
N ILE A 106 2.59 23.68 6.78
CA ILE A 106 3.17 22.32 6.77
C ILE A 106 3.68 21.96 5.38
N PHE A 107 2.91 22.24 4.33
CA PHE A 107 3.31 21.96 2.95
C PHE A 107 4.43 22.87 2.47
N SER A 108 4.42 24.16 2.81
CA SER A 108 5.50 25.11 2.51
C SER A 108 6.83 24.68 3.15
N LEU A 109 6.83 24.32 4.43
CA LEU A 109 8.03 23.79 5.10
C LEU A 109 8.50 22.48 4.46
N ALA A 110 7.57 21.59 4.11
CA ALA A 110 7.93 20.35 3.43
C ALA A 110 8.56 20.61 2.06
N TYR A 111 7.98 21.53 1.28
CA TYR A 111 8.45 21.95 -0.05
C TYR A 111 9.86 22.55 -0.01
N GLN A 112 10.17 23.35 1.02
CA GLN A 112 11.52 23.85 1.33
C GLN A 112 12.50 22.73 1.73
N GLY A 113 12.07 21.47 1.81
CA GLY A 113 12.91 20.32 2.12
C GLY A 113 12.98 19.95 3.60
N TYR A 114 12.16 20.54 4.48
CA TYR A 114 12.15 20.18 5.90
C TYR A 114 11.48 18.81 6.11
N GLY A 115 12.08 17.95 6.94
CA GLY A 115 11.56 16.60 7.19
C GLY A 115 10.46 16.62 8.24
N SER A 116 9.58 15.61 8.25
CA SER A 116 8.44 15.57 9.19
C SER A 116 8.86 15.76 10.66
N ALA A 117 10.02 15.24 11.08
CA ALA A 117 10.54 15.45 12.43
C ALA A 117 10.95 16.92 12.70
N LYS A 118 11.56 17.59 11.72
CA LYS A 118 11.95 18.99 11.81
C LYS A 118 10.72 19.90 11.79
N ILE A 119 9.75 19.60 10.93
CA ILE A 119 8.44 20.29 10.89
C ILE A 119 7.74 20.15 12.24
N THR A 120 7.66 18.95 12.81
CA THR A 120 7.09 18.73 14.15
C THR A 120 7.76 19.59 15.22
N LYS A 121 9.09 19.73 15.19
CA LYS A 121 9.83 20.57 16.14
C LYS A 121 9.47 22.06 15.96
N ILE A 122 9.47 22.56 14.73
CA ILE A 122 9.11 23.95 14.41
C ILE A 122 7.70 24.27 14.91
N LEU A 123 6.71 23.43 14.59
CA LEU A 123 5.32 23.65 15.02
C LEU A 123 5.15 23.65 16.54
N ARG A 124 5.94 22.85 17.26
CA ARG A 124 5.95 22.84 18.73
C ARG A 124 6.56 24.12 19.30
N GLU A 125 7.67 24.58 18.73
CA GLU A 125 8.36 25.80 19.14
C GLU A 125 7.50 27.05 18.90
N GLU A 126 6.80 27.10 17.77
CA GLU A 126 5.88 28.17 17.41
C GLU A 126 4.50 28.06 18.08
N LYS A 127 4.28 27.04 18.92
CA LYS A 127 3.01 26.78 19.61
C LYS A 127 1.80 26.74 18.66
N VAL A 128 1.94 26.03 17.54
CA VAL A 128 0.82 25.81 16.60
C VAL A 128 -0.15 24.76 17.17
N PRO A 129 -1.45 25.06 17.30
CA PRO A 129 -2.42 24.14 17.90
C PRO A 129 -2.61 22.87 17.05
N THR A 130 -2.80 21.73 17.72
CA THR A 130 -3.07 20.46 17.04
C THR A 130 -4.54 20.32 16.61
N SER A 131 -4.79 19.54 15.55
CA SER A 131 -6.16 19.24 15.09
C SER A 131 -7.05 18.65 16.20
N SER A 132 -6.52 17.77 17.04
CA SER A 132 -7.28 17.18 18.15
C SER A 132 -7.68 18.22 19.20
N TRP A 133 -6.80 19.19 19.49
CA TRP A 133 -7.11 20.31 20.38
C TRP A 133 -8.21 21.21 19.78
N LEU A 134 -8.10 21.56 18.49
CA LEU A 134 -9.12 22.37 17.80
C LEU A 134 -10.50 21.70 17.83
N ASN A 135 -10.55 20.37 17.64
CA ASN A 135 -11.80 19.61 17.74
C ASN A 135 -12.35 19.53 19.17
N PHE A 136 -11.48 19.55 20.19
CA PHE A 136 -11.91 19.67 21.59
C PHE A 136 -12.53 21.03 21.87
N THR A 137 -11.89 22.12 21.44
CA THR A 137 -12.44 23.47 21.63
C THR A 137 -13.76 23.69 20.90
N ARG A 138 -13.91 23.17 19.67
CA ARG A 138 -15.11 23.39 18.85
C ARG A 138 -16.29 22.48 19.22
N TYR A 139 -16.04 21.24 19.62
CA TYR A 139 -17.09 20.21 19.76
C TYR A 139 -17.10 19.50 21.12
N GLY A 140 -16.21 19.83 22.04
CA GLY A 140 -16.04 19.11 23.32
C GLY A 140 -15.49 17.69 23.18
N THR A 141 -15.14 17.26 21.95
CA THR A 141 -14.62 15.92 21.67
C THR A 141 -13.17 15.77 22.14
N PHE A 142 -12.69 14.57 22.45
CA PHE A 142 -11.35 14.36 23.04
C PHE A 142 -11.15 14.93 24.46
N ALA A 143 -12.23 15.18 25.23
CA ALA A 143 -12.15 15.61 26.63
C ALA A 143 -11.23 14.72 27.49
N HIS A 144 -11.34 13.40 27.38
CA HIS A 144 -10.44 12.43 28.05
C HIS A 144 -8.93 12.64 27.78
N ILE A 145 -8.56 13.36 26.71
CA ILE A 145 -7.18 13.67 26.34
C ILE A 145 -6.72 15.02 26.91
N PHE A 146 -7.59 16.03 26.93
CA PHE A 146 -7.22 17.43 27.15
C PHE A 146 -7.78 18.06 28.43
N GLU A 147 -8.90 17.57 28.95
CA GLU A 147 -9.51 18.10 30.17
C GLU A 147 -8.59 17.88 31.38
N GLY A 148 -8.34 18.94 32.16
CA GLY A 148 -7.43 18.92 33.31
C GLY A 148 -5.95 18.70 32.96
N LYS A 149 -5.54 18.85 31.70
CA LYS A 149 -4.14 18.71 31.26
C LYS A 149 -3.43 20.05 31.08
N PRO A 150 -2.08 20.07 31.21
CA PRO A 150 -1.32 21.30 31.05
C PRO A 150 -1.43 21.85 29.62
N GLU A 151 -1.29 23.17 29.50
CA GLU A 151 -1.41 23.89 28.23
C GLU A 151 -0.40 23.42 27.16
N SER A 152 0.77 22.92 27.57
CA SER A 152 1.78 22.37 26.65
C SER A 152 1.22 21.27 25.73
N LYS A 153 0.23 20.51 26.22
CA LYS A 153 -0.38 19.39 25.48
C LYS A 153 -1.12 19.83 24.21
N ARG A 154 -1.54 21.11 24.14
CA ARG A 154 -2.23 21.69 22.96
C ARG A 154 -1.36 21.65 21.71
N TYR A 155 -0.04 21.71 21.89
CA TYR A 155 0.97 21.87 20.85
C TYR A 155 1.78 20.59 20.58
N GLU A 156 1.39 19.46 21.17
CA GLU A 156 2.10 18.17 21.05
C GLU A 156 1.88 17.49 19.68
N TRP A 157 2.41 18.09 18.63
CA TRP A 157 2.46 17.48 17.30
C TRP A 157 3.29 16.20 17.31
N THR A 158 2.80 15.16 16.67
CA THR A 158 3.55 13.91 16.45
C THR A 158 4.04 13.82 15.01
N ILE A 159 5.15 13.10 14.81
CA ILE A 159 5.69 12.85 13.46
C ILE A 159 4.67 12.11 12.60
N ALA A 160 3.87 11.22 13.21
CA ALA A 160 2.83 10.45 12.53
C ALA A 160 1.71 11.36 11.98
N GLN A 161 1.28 12.37 12.74
CA GLN A 161 0.30 13.36 12.27
C GLN A 161 0.80 14.12 11.05
N ILE A 162 2.03 14.63 11.10
CA ILE A 162 2.62 15.37 9.97
C ILE A 162 2.77 14.47 8.74
N LYS A 163 3.24 13.22 8.91
CA LYS A 163 3.29 12.25 7.81
C LYS A 163 1.90 11.95 7.23
N GLY A 164 0.88 11.86 8.08
CA GLY A 164 -0.50 11.65 7.67
C GLY A 164 -1.04 12.81 6.84
N ILE A 165 -0.75 14.06 7.26
CA ILE A 165 -1.15 15.27 6.54
C ILE A 165 -0.47 15.33 5.17
N LEU A 166 0.86 15.21 5.14
CA LEU A 166 1.63 15.32 3.90
C LEU A 166 1.25 14.26 2.86
N LYS A 167 0.80 13.06 3.27
CA LYS A 167 0.38 11.99 2.36
C LYS A 167 -1.10 12.03 1.96
N SER A 168 -1.89 12.93 2.54
CA SER A 168 -3.34 12.92 2.35
C SER A 168 -3.73 13.72 1.12
N GLU A 169 -4.32 13.05 0.14
CA GLU A 169 -4.81 13.69 -1.10
C GLU A 169 -6.07 14.55 -0.90
N VAL A 170 -6.65 14.54 0.30
CA VAL A 170 -7.71 15.49 0.68
C VAL A 170 -7.27 16.92 0.39
N TYR A 171 -6.01 17.27 0.66
CA TYR A 171 -5.53 18.65 0.50
C TYR A 171 -5.42 19.13 -0.94
N ILE A 172 -5.48 18.21 -1.92
CA ILE A 172 -5.55 18.52 -3.35
C ILE A 172 -6.97 18.35 -3.91
N GLY A 173 -7.98 18.28 -3.04
CA GLY A 173 -9.39 18.17 -3.42
C GLY A 173 -9.86 16.75 -3.73
N ASN A 174 -9.07 15.71 -3.44
CA ASN A 174 -9.43 14.33 -3.74
C ASN A 174 -9.99 13.60 -2.50
N SER A 175 -11.03 12.79 -2.71
CA SER A 175 -11.59 11.89 -1.70
C SER A 175 -11.03 10.47 -1.87
N VAL A 176 -10.43 9.93 -0.81
CA VAL A 176 -9.91 8.55 -0.82
C VAL A 176 -10.54 7.73 0.31
N HIS A 177 -11.29 6.70 -0.05
CA HIS A 177 -12.07 5.87 0.87
C HIS A 177 -11.73 4.38 0.78
N ASN A 178 -12.38 3.56 1.63
CA ASN A 178 -12.21 2.11 1.69
C ASN A 178 -10.77 1.62 1.96
N ARG A 179 -9.95 2.42 2.66
CA ARG A 179 -8.55 2.06 3.01
C ARG A 179 -8.43 0.87 3.96
N GLN A 180 -9.49 0.57 4.71
CA GLN A 180 -9.53 -0.50 5.71
C GLN A 180 -10.95 -1.02 5.87
N SER A 181 -11.09 -2.29 6.27
CA SER A 181 -12.35 -2.91 6.66
C SER A 181 -12.17 -3.78 7.88
N THR A 182 -13.28 -4.25 8.48
CA THR A 182 -13.21 -5.31 9.48
C THR A 182 -13.11 -6.68 8.82
N VAL A 183 -12.46 -7.65 9.48
CA VAL A 183 -12.36 -9.05 9.00
C VAL A 183 -13.74 -9.65 8.72
N SER A 184 -14.67 -9.40 9.63
CA SER A 184 -16.06 -9.83 9.51
C SER A 184 -16.98 -8.82 10.19
N PHE A 185 -18.30 -9.00 10.09
CA PHE A 185 -19.24 -8.19 10.86
C PHE A 185 -19.20 -8.50 12.37
N LYS A 186 -18.64 -9.66 12.76
CA LYS A 186 -18.50 -10.11 14.15
C LYS A 186 -17.21 -9.61 14.80
N SER A 187 -16.14 -9.42 14.01
CA SER A 187 -14.83 -9.02 14.52
C SER A 187 -14.60 -7.52 14.36
N LYS A 188 -14.09 -6.87 15.42
CA LYS A 188 -13.62 -5.48 15.38
C LYS A 188 -12.20 -5.34 14.83
N LYS A 189 -11.51 -6.45 14.55
CA LYS A 189 -10.16 -6.43 13.97
C LYS A 189 -10.20 -5.77 12.60
N LYS A 190 -9.45 -4.67 12.45
CA LYS A 190 -9.32 -3.92 11.20
C LYS A 190 -8.19 -4.52 10.36
N VAL A 191 -8.45 -4.64 9.06
CA VAL A 191 -7.50 -5.10 8.04
C VAL A 191 -7.39 -4.01 6.99
N ARG A 192 -6.16 -3.74 6.56
CA ARG A 192 -5.88 -2.76 5.51
C ARG A 192 -6.14 -3.39 4.15
N LYS A 193 -6.79 -2.64 3.26
CA LYS A 193 -7.12 -3.10 1.91
C LYS A 193 -6.03 -2.72 0.90
N PRO A 194 -5.81 -3.54 -0.14
CA PRO A 194 -4.94 -3.16 -1.24
C PRO A 194 -5.45 -1.88 -1.92
N GLU A 195 -4.53 -1.11 -2.53
CA GLU A 195 -4.85 0.19 -3.14
C GLU A 195 -5.82 0.06 -4.33
N SER A 196 -5.85 -1.08 -5.02
CA SER A 196 -6.80 -1.39 -6.10
C SER A 196 -8.27 -1.41 -5.65
N GLU A 197 -8.53 -1.65 -4.37
CA GLU A 197 -9.88 -1.59 -3.80
C GLU A 197 -10.27 -0.19 -3.30
N TRP A 198 -9.35 0.77 -3.32
CA TRP A 198 -9.63 2.10 -2.78
C TRP A 198 -10.48 2.90 -3.77
N PHE A 199 -11.49 3.58 -3.25
CA PHE A 199 -12.24 4.55 -4.04
C PHE A 199 -11.46 5.86 -4.00
N ARG A 200 -10.92 6.27 -5.15
CA ARG A 200 -10.27 7.55 -5.34
C ARG A 200 -11.15 8.37 -6.29
N VAL A 201 -11.71 9.46 -5.77
CA VAL A 201 -12.57 10.38 -6.52
C VAL A 201 -11.90 11.74 -6.50
N GLU A 202 -11.66 12.31 -7.68
CA GLU A 202 -10.94 13.57 -7.81
C GLU A 202 -11.88 14.78 -7.72
N ASN A 203 -11.34 15.93 -7.31
CA ASN A 203 -12.02 17.23 -7.31
C ASN A 203 -13.39 17.24 -6.59
N THR A 204 -13.48 16.58 -5.43
CA THR A 204 -14.72 16.48 -4.64
C THR A 204 -14.98 17.71 -3.77
N HIS A 205 -13.95 18.49 -3.50
CA HIS A 205 -13.99 19.71 -2.69
C HIS A 205 -12.83 20.63 -3.07
N GLU A 206 -12.89 21.87 -2.61
CA GLU A 206 -11.89 22.89 -2.92
C GLU A 206 -10.50 22.51 -2.35
N PRO A 207 -9.44 22.52 -3.18
CA PRO A 207 -8.09 22.19 -2.73
C PRO A 207 -7.50 23.32 -1.88
N ILE A 208 -6.78 22.96 -0.81
CA ILE A 208 -5.97 23.93 -0.04
C ILE A 208 -4.58 24.07 -0.66
N ILE A 209 -4.07 22.99 -1.28
CA ILE A 209 -2.73 22.91 -1.85
C ILE A 209 -2.84 22.56 -3.33
N GLU A 210 -2.03 23.21 -4.16
CA GLU A 210 -1.92 22.89 -5.57
C GLU A 210 -1.39 21.47 -5.79
N LYS A 211 -1.91 20.80 -6.84
CA LYS A 211 -1.52 19.42 -7.18
C LYS A 211 -0.01 19.30 -7.39
N GLU A 212 0.61 20.28 -8.06
CA GLU A 212 2.05 20.30 -8.35
C GLU A 212 2.90 20.32 -7.07
N VAL A 213 2.55 21.19 -6.12
CA VAL A 213 3.21 21.28 -4.81
C VAL A 213 3.10 19.96 -4.07
N PHE A 214 1.92 19.35 -4.06
CA PHE A 214 1.69 18.06 -3.39
C PHE A 214 2.56 16.94 -3.98
N TYR A 215 2.57 16.78 -5.31
CA TYR A 215 3.35 15.74 -5.97
C TYR A 215 4.85 15.95 -5.79
N ARG A 216 5.34 17.19 -5.90
CA ARG A 216 6.74 17.51 -5.61
C ARG A 216 7.13 17.18 -4.17
N VAL A 217 6.25 17.43 -3.20
CA VAL A 217 6.46 17.01 -1.81
C VAL A 217 6.45 15.48 -1.68
N GLN A 218 5.58 14.76 -2.39
CA GLN A 218 5.61 13.28 -2.37
C GLN A 218 6.94 12.74 -2.91
N GLU A 219 7.45 13.31 -3.99
CA GLU A 219 8.74 12.94 -4.57
C GLU A 219 9.88 13.22 -3.60
N GLN A 220 9.89 14.40 -2.96
CA GLN A 220 10.86 14.72 -1.91
C GLN A 220 10.76 13.73 -0.74
N ILE A 221 9.56 13.30 -0.33
CA ILE A 221 9.39 12.30 0.74
C ILE A 221 9.97 10.95 0.31
N LYS A 222 9.74 10.52 -0.94
CA LYS A 222 10.26 9.26 -1.51
C LYS A 222 11.79 9.29 -1.63
N SER A 223 12.37 10.40 -2.09
CA SER A 223 13.81 10.56 -2.31
C SER A 223 14.58 10.90 -1.04
N ARG A 224 13.90 11.32 0.04
CA ARG A 224 14.54 11.76 1.28
C ARG A 224 15.35 10.64 1.91
N ARG A 225 16.66 10.85 1.91
CA ARG A 225 17.63 10.05 2.66
C ARG A 225 17.83 10.65 4.05
N ARG A 226 17.94 9.78 5.06
CA ARG A 226 18.21 10.23 6.42
C ARG A 226 19.65 10.73 6.50
N GLN A 227 19.82 12.02 6.73
CA GLN A 227 21.13 12.60 7.05
C GLN A 227 21.64 12.03 8.38
N THR A 228 22.94 11.75 8.44
CA THR A 228 23.59 11.40 9.70
C THR A 228 23.75 12.64 10.58
N LYS A 229 24.09 12.46 11.86
CA LYS A 229 24.37 13.58 12.78
C LYS A 229 25.51 14.48 12.28
N GLU A 230 26.41 13.94 11.47
CA GLU A 230 27.56 14.64 10.87
C GLU A 230 27.21 15.32 9.53
N LYS A 231 25.91 15.43 9.19
CA LYS A 231 25.37 16.06 7.97
C LYS A 231 25.81 15.40 6.64
N ALA A 232 26.69 14.41 6.66
CA ALA A 232 26.98 13.57 5.50
C ALA A 232 25.85 12.55 5.27
N THR A 233 25.42 12.39 4.01
CA THR A 233 24.48 11.34 3.61
C THR A 233 25.30 10.21 2.99
N PRO A 234 25.29 8.99 3.56
CA PRO A 234 25.97 7.85 2.94
C PRO A 234 25.44 7.62 1.52
N ILE A 235 26.32 7.35 0.56
CA ILE A 235 25.95 7.21 -0.86
C ILE A 235 24.94 6.08 -1.11
N PHE A 236 24.98 5.02 -0.28
CA PHE A 236 24.05 3.88 -0.33
C PHE A 236 22.79 4.05 0.55
N ALA A 237 22.56 5.23 1.14
CA ALA A 237 21.40 5.45 2.01
C ALA A 237 20.08 5.17 1.26
N GLY A 238 19.30 4.21 1.76
CA GLY A 238 18.02 3.81 1.15
C GLY A 238 18.12 2.74 0.06
N LEU A 239 19.33 2.37 -0.40
CA LEU A 239 19.54 1.32 -1.39
C LEU A 239 19.76 -0.07 -0.75
N VAL A 240 20.43 -0.11 0.40
CA VAL A 240 20.82 -1.37 1.05
C VAL A 240 19.67 -1.97 1.86
N LYS A 241 19.32 -3.22 1.57
CA LYS A 241 18.28 -4.01 2.26
C LYS A 241 18.83 -5.38 2.67
N CYS A 242 18.23 -5.95 3.71
CA CYS A 242 18.48 -7.32 4.12
C CYS A 242 17.79 -8.29 3.16
N ALA A 243 18.48 -9.33 2.69
CA ALA A 243 17.90 -10.36 1.82
C ALA A 243 16.81 -11.17 2.54
N ASP A 244 17.05 -11.54 3.79
CA ASP A 244 16.15 -12.44 4.53
C ASP A 244 14.86 -11.78 5.01
N CYS A 245 14.94 -10.58 5.60
CA CYS A 245 13.76 -9.89 6.13
C CYS A 245 13.23 -8.76 5.24
N GLY A 246 13.95 -8.38 4.17
CA GLY A 246 13.57 -7.31 3.24
C GLY A 246 13.63 -5.89 3.81
N TRP A 247 13.93 -5.71 5.10
CA TRP A 247 14.03 -4.39 5.74
C TRP A 247 15.31 -3.66 5.33
N SER A 248 15.26 -2.32 5.34
CA SER A 248 16.43 -1.49 5.08
C SER A 248 17.52 -1.70 6.13
N MET A 249 18.78 -1.69 5.70
CA MET A 249 19.91 -1.78 6.61
C MET A 249 20.26 -0.41 7.21
N ARG A 250 20.56 -0.39 8.52
CA ARG A 250 20.94 0.80 9.28
C ARG A 250 22.42 1.08 9.06
N PHE A 251 22.74 2.29 8.60
CA PHE A 251 24.11 2.79 8.61
C PHE A 251 24.52 3.22 10.02
N ALA A 252 25.70 2.80 10.46
CA ALA A 252 26.30 3.21 11.72
C ALA A 252 27.82 3.30 11.60
N THR A 253 28.44 4.09 12.47
CA THR A 253 29.90 4.19 12.58
C THR A 253 30.31 3.71 13.96
N ASN A 254 31.19 2.72 14.00
CA ASN A 254 31.81 2.27 15.24
C ASN A 254 32.91 3.27 15.59
N LYS A 255 32.74 3.97 16.72
CA LYS A 255 33.72 4.93 17.26
C LYS A 255 34.49 4.39 18.47
N ALA A 256 34.18 3.18 18.93
CA ALA A 256 34.80 2.59 20.11
C ALA A 256 36.18 1.98 19.81
N ASN A 257 36.45 1.63 18.56
CA ASN A 257 37.75 1.11 18.12
C ASN A 257 38.77 2.23 17.86
N LYS A 258 40.06 1.89 18.00
CA LYS A 258 41.19 2.78 17.65
C LYS A 258 41.09 3.35 16.23
N THR A 259 40.58 2.54 15.30
CA THR A 259 40.28 2.94 13.92
C THR A 259 38.77 2.89 13.71
N PRO A 260 38.08 4.04 13.65
CA PRO A 260 36.65 4.08 13.39
C PRO A 260 36.34 3.53 12.00
N TYR A 261 35.30 2.70 11.90
CA TYR A 261 34.81 2.21 10.62
C TYR A 261 33.29 2.34 10.54
N SER A 262 32.80 2.50 9.31
CA SER A 262 31.38 2.58 9.02
C SER A 262 30.86 1.24 8.49
N TYR A 263 29.62 0.91 8.83
CA TYR A 263 29.01 -0.37 8.50
C TYR A 263 27.49 -0.25 8.32
N TYR A 264 26.92 -1.26 7.67
CA TYR A 264 25.49 -1.49 7.58
C TYR A 264 25.11 -2.73 8.39
N ALA A 265 24.05 -2.62 9.19
CA ALA A 265 23.49 -3.75 9.94
C ALA A 265 21.97 -3.83 9.74
N CYS A 266 21.41 -5.04 9.77
CA CYS A 266 19.96 -5.23 9.63
C CYS A 266 19.18 -4.45 10.71
N SER A 267 18.29 -3.56 10.28
CA SER A 267 17.47 -2.76 11.21
C SER A 267 16.45 -3.61 11.96
N PHE A 268 15.91 -4.65 11.30
CA PHE A 268 14.91 -5.53 11.88
C PHE A 268 15.50 -6.39 13.00
N TYR A 269 16.67 -7.00 12.75
CA TYR A 269 17.45 -7.69 13.78
C TYR A 269 17.83 -6.75 14.93
N GLY A 270 18.32 -5.54 14.63
CA GLY A 270 18.68 -4.57 15.66
C GLY A 270 17.50 -4.09 16.54
N GLN A 271 16.26 -4.21 16.06
CA GLN A 271 15.06 -3.81 16.79
C GLN A 271 14.39 -4.97 17.53
N PHE A 272 14.29 -6.16 16.91
CA PHE A 272 13.51 -7.29 17.43
C PHE A 272 14.37 -8.45 17.95
N GLY A 273 15.67 -8.45 17.66
CA GLY A 273 16.62 -9.44 18.16
C GLY A 273 16.61 -10.79 17.44
N LYS A 274 17.24 -11.78 18.07
CA LYS A 274 17.44 -13.14 17.56
C LYS A 274 16.09 -13.89 17.50
N GLY A 275 15.79 -14.51 16.35
CA GLY A 275 14.55 -15.25 16.08
C GLY A 275 13.69 -14.66 14.96
N TYR A 276 13.88 -13.38 14.63
CA TYR A 276 13.15 -12.68 13.56
C TYR A 276 14.00 -12.45 12.30
N CYS A 277 15.33 -12.37 12.45
CA CYS A 277 16.32 -12.31 11.38
C CYS A 277 17.70 -12.67 11.97
N SER A 278 18.70 -12.96 11.14
CA SER A 278 20.10 -13.12 11.55
C SER A 278 20.86 -11.78 11.51
N MET A 279 22.06 -11.75 12.10
CA MET A 279 22.89 -10.54 12.22
C MET A 279 23.57 -10.18 10.90
N HIS A 280 22.78 -9.80 9.89
CA HIS A 280 23.31 -9.31 8.63
C HIS A 280 24.11 -8.04 8.85
N TYR A 281 25.37 -8.11 8.48
CA TYR A 281 26.35 -7.08 8.71
C TYR A 281 27.30 -6.99 7.52
N ILE A 282 27.57 -5.78 7.04
CA ILE A 282 28.62 -5.54 6.05
C ILE A 282 29.36 -4.25 6.40
N ARG A 283 30.67 -4.19 6.16
CA ARG A 283 31.42 -2.94 6.28
C ARG A 283 31.19 -2.06 5.06
N TYR A 284 31.22 -0.75 5.26
CA TYR A 284 30.99 0.23 4.19
C TYR A 284 32.04 0.15 3.08
N ASP A 285 33.31 -0.02 3.44
CA ASP A 285 34.45 -0.12 2.51
C ASP A 285 34.35 -1.36 1.60
N VAL A 286 34.01 -2.52 2.18
CA VAL A 286 33.79 -3.77 1.42
C VAL A 286 32.64 -3.60 0.43
N LEU A 287 31.51 -3.05 0.89
CA LEU A 287 30.36 -2.79 0.02
C LEU A 287 30.69 -1.77 -1.09
N TYR A 288 31.47 -0.74 -0.76
CA TYR A 288 31.89 0.29 -1.72
C TYR A 288 32.72 -0.32 -2.85
N GLN A 289 33.72 -1.15 -2.52
CA GLN A 289 34.58 -1.79 -3.53
C GLN A 289 33.79 -2.78 -4.39
N ALA A 290 32.98 -3.65 -3.78
CA ALA A 290 32.19 -4.63 -4.53
C ALA A 290 31.25 -3.99 -5.56
N VAL A 291 30.58 -2.89 -5.19
CA VAL A 291 29.70 -2.16 -6.12
C VAL A 291 30.49 -1.44 -7.21
N LEU A 292 31.65 -0.85 -6.88
CA LEU A 292 32.50 -0.15 -7.84
C LEU A 292 33.05 -1.12 -8.90
N GLU A 293 33.63 -2.23 -8.47
CA GLU A 293 34.17 -3.27 -9.36
C GLU A 293 33.09 -3.81 -10.30
N ARG A 294 31.89 -4.05 -9.78
CA ARG A 294 30.77 -4.56 -10.57
C ARG A 294 30.30 -3.54 -11.61
N LEU A 295 30.19 -2.26 -11.26
CA LEU A 295 29.84 -1.21 -12.22
C LEU A 295 30.92 -1.02 -13.28
N GLN A 296 32.20 -1.09 -12.90
CA GLN A 296 33.32 -1.03 -13.84
C GLN A 296 33.34 -2.22 -14.80
N TYR A 297 33.00 -3.43 -14.32
CA TYR A 297 32.86 -4.61 -15.16
C TYR A 297 31.81 -4.39 -16.26
N TRP A 298 30.60 -3.92 -15.89
CA TRP A 298 29.54 -3.65 -16.86
C TRP A 298 29.89 -2.52 -17.83
N ALA A 299 30.51 -1.44 -17.34
CA ALA A 299 30.97 -0.34 -18.20
C ALA A 299 31.97 -0.82 -19.26
N LYS A 300 32.94 -1.66 -18.87
CA LYS A 300 33.89 -2.26 -19.82
C LYS A 300 33.23 -3.24 -20.78
N ALA A 301 32.30 -4.05 -20.30
CA ALA A 301 31.57 -5.02 -21.13
C ALA A 301 30.74 -4.31 -22.22
N VAL A 302 30.04 -3.22 -21.86
CA VAL A 302 29.25 -2.41 -22.80
C VAL A 302 30.13 -1.69 -23.82
N GLN A 303 31.32 -1.20 -23.41
CA GLN A 303 32.27 -0.57 -24.33
C GLN A 303 32.90 -1.55 -25.33
N GLN A 304 33.08 -2.81 -24.94
CA GLN A 304 33.67 -3.84 -25.81
C GLN A 304 32.66 -4.41 -26.80
N ASP A 305 31.48 -4.78 -26.33
CA ASP A 305 30.47 -5.45 -27.16
C ASP A 305 29.06 -5.25 -26.59
N GLU A 306 28.41 -4.19 -27.06
CA GLU A 306 27.05 -3.82 -26.67
C GLU A 306 26.05 -4.94 -26.98
N GLU A 307 26.13 -5.55 -28.15
CA GLU A 307 25.20 -6.61 -28.56
C GLU A 307 25.34 -7.85 -27.68
N LYS A 308 26.56 -8.22 -27.28
CA LYS A 308 26.75 -9.34 -26.34
C LYS A 308 26.22 -9.03 -24.95
N VAL A 309 26.36 -7.80 -24.45
CA VAL A 309 25.83 -7.41 -23.14
C VAL A 309 24.31 -7.34 -23.17
N LEU A 310 23.74 -6.73 -24.20
CA LEU A 310 22.31 -6.68 -24.47
C LEU A 310 21.75 -8.11 -24.58
N HIS A 311 22.43 -8.99 -25.33
CA HIS A 311 22.08 -10.40 -25.41
C HIS A 311 22.30 -11.15 -24.08
N LYS A 312 23.26 -10.77 -23.22
CA LYS A 312 23.53 -11.40 -21.91
C LYS A 312 22.46 -11.02 -20.88
N ILE A 313 22.08 -9.74 -20.84
CA ILE A 313 20.97 -9.20 -20.07
C ILE A 313 19.64 -9.83 -20.51
N GLN A 314 19.48 -10.02 -21.81
CA GLN A 314 18.34 -10.69 -22.40
C GLN A 314 18.44 -12.24 -22.38
N LYS A 315 19.55 -12.82 -21.92
CA LYS A 315 19.83 -14.28 -21.98
C LYS A 315 19.13 -15.09 -20.89
N VAL A 316 17.87 -14.77 -20.67
CA VAL A 316 16.86 -15.79 -20.41
C VAL A 316 15.96 -15.85 -21.65
N GLY A 317 16.46 -16.52 -22.69
CA GLY A 317 15.65 -17.05 -23.80
C GLY A 317 15.15 -16.06 -24.87
N ASN A 318 16.01 -15.33 -25.58
CA ASN A 318 15.58 -14.42 -26.65
C ASN A 318 14.78 -15.10 -27.79
N ALA A 319 15.23 -16.25 -28.30
CA ALA A 319 14.52 -16.94 -29.38
C ALA A 319 13.15 -17.49 -28.92
N GLU A 320 13.09 -17.96 -27.68
CA GLU A 320 11.88 -18.52 -27.08
C GLU A 320 10.90 -17.42 -26.68
N ARG A 321 11.36 -16.32 -26.09
CA ARG A 321 10.54 -15.14 -25.75
C ARG A 321 10.04 -14.39 -26.97
N ILE A 322 10.82 -14.24 -28.05
CA ILE A 322 10.30 -13.65 -29.30
C ILE A 322 9.21 -14.56 -29.89
N ARG A 323 9.40 -15.88 -29.81
CA ARG A 323 8.40 -16.87 -30.24
C ARG A 323 7.16 -16.84 -29.34
N GLU A 324 7.32 -16.70 -28.03
CA GLU A 324 6.24 -16.54 -27.06
C GLU A 324 5.50 -15.22 -27.25
N LYS A 325 6.20 -14.10 -27.43
CA LYS A 325 5.59 -12.79 -27.74
C LYS A 325 4.76 -12.89 -29.01
N LYS A 326 5.29 -13.50 -30.08
CA LYS A 326 4.52 -13.76 -31.32
C LYS A 326 3.31 -14.68 -31.07
N LYS A 327 3.47 -15.75 -30.27
CA LYS A 327 2.35 -16.63 -29.90
C LYS A 327 1.27 -15.88 -29.13
N LYS A 328 1.63 -15.13 -28.09
CA LYS A 328 0.72 -14.34 -27.25
C LYS A 328 0.04 -13.22 -28.04
N ALA A 329 0.77 -12.52 -28.90
CA ALA A 329 0.19 -11.53 -29.81
C ALA A 329 -0.80 -12.16 -30.80
N SER A 330 -0.51 -13.36 -31.31
CA SER A 330 -1.45 -14.10 -32.16
C SER A 330 -2.69 -14.59 -31.40
N ALA A 331 -2.53 -14.98 -30.13
CA ALA A 331 -3.61 -15.39 -29.25
C ALA A 331 -4.52 -14.21 -28.89
N LEU A 332 -3.95 -13.04 -28.60
CA LEU A 332 -4.67 -11.80 -28.37
C LEU A 332 -5.54 -11.45 -29.59
N LYS A 333 -4.96 -11.46 -30.79
CA LYS A 333 -5.71 -11.17 -32.02
C LYS A 333 -6.86 -12.15 -32.25
N LYS A 334 -6.67 -13.44 -31.92
CA LYS A 334 -7.74 -14.45 -32.01
C LYS A 334 -8.86 -14.18 -30.99
N ALA A 335 -8.50 -13.83 -29.76
CA ALA A 335 -9.47 -13.50 -28.71
C ALA A 335 -10.28 -12.24 -29.06
N GLU A 336 -9.63 -11.19 -29.56
CA GLU A 336 -10.29 -9.95 -30.02
C GLU A 336 -11.24 -10.21 -31.20
N ASN A 337 -10.81 -11.02 -32.18
CA ASN A 337 -11.69 -11.41 -33.28
C ASN A 337 -12.90 -12.20 -32.79
N ARG A 338 -12.71 -13.13 -31.85
CA ARG A 338 -13.80 -13.92 -31.27
C ARG A 338 -14.78 -13.05 -30.47
N GLN A 339 -14.27 -12.07 -29.73
CA GLN A 339 -15.11 -11.10 -29.03
C GLN A 339 -15.99 -10.32 -30.01
N ASN A 340 -15.41 -9.79 -31.09
CA ASN A 340 -16.15 -9.08 -32.14
C ASN A 340 -17.21 -9.97 -32.81
N GLU A 341 -16.90 -11.24 -33.07
CA GLU A 341 -17.87 -12.21 -33.59
C GLU A 341 -19.06 -12.39 -32.64
N ILE A 342 -18.80 -12.54 -31.34
CA ILE A 342 -19.85 -12.69 -30.33
C ILE A 342 -20.69 -11.43 -30.24
N ASP A 343 -20.08 -10.24 -30.29
CA ASP A 343 -20.81 -8.97 -30.28
C ASP A 343 -21.76 -8.86 -31.49
N CYS A 344 -21.30 -9.27 -32.67
CA CYS A 344 -22.11 -9.33 -33.88
C CYS A 344 -23.26 -10.35 -33.76
N LEU A 345 -23.01 -11.52 -33.18
CA LEU A 345 -24.02 -12.54 -32.94
C LEU A 345 -25.05 -12.08 -31.89
N PHE A 346 -24.60 -11.38 -30.86
CA PHE A 346 -25.45 -10.84 -29.80
C PHE A 346 -26.37 -9.74 -30.35
N ALA A 347 -25.86 -8.86 -31.21
CA ALA A 347 -26.67 -7.85 -31.91
C ALA A 347 -27.76 -8.50 -32.78
N LYS A 348 -27.40 -9.49 -33.62
CA LYS A 348 -28.37 -10.24 -34.44
C LYS A 348 -29.43 -10.97 -33.61
N MET A 349 -29.01 -11.59 -32.51
CA MET A 349 -29.92 -12.29 -31.60
C MET A 349 -30.92 -11.32 -30.93
N TYR A 350 -30.50 -10.09 -30.63
CA TYR A 350 -31.39 -9.05 -30.13
C TYR A 350 -32.43 -8.63 -31.18
N GLU A 351 -32.01 -8.45 -32.43
CA GLU A 351 -32.90 -8.17 -33.56
C GLU A 351 -33.91 -9.31 -33.78
N ASP A 352 -33.47 -10.58 -33.76
CA ASP A 352 -34.36 -11.73 -33.93
C ASP A 352 -35.35 -11.90 -32.77
N ARG A 353 -35.00 -11.48 -31.55
CA ARG A 353 -35.94 -11.41 -30.41
C ARG A 353 -36.97 -10.30 -30.58
N ALA A 354 -36.56 -9.15 -31.11
CA ALA A 354 -37.44 -8.03 -31.41
C ALA A 354 -38.43 -8.36 -32.53
N CYS A 355 -38.03 -9.19 -33.50
CA CYS A 355 -38.89 -9.74 -34.54
C CYS A 355 -39.67 -11.01 -34.11
N GLU A 356 -39.67 -11.36 -32.83
CA GLU A 356 -40.38 -12.53 -32.25
C GLU A 356 -40.02 -13.89 -32.86
N LYS A 357 -38.90 -14.00 -33.58
CA LYS A 357 -38.43 -15.27 -34.17
C LYS A 357 -37.87 -16.24 -33.13
N ILE A 358 -37.48 -15.73 -31.98
CA ILE A 358 -36.89 -16.50 -30.87
C ILE A 358 -37.74 -16.29 -29.61
N THR A 359 -38.06 -17.40 -28.93
CA THR A 359 -38.79 -17.36 -27.65
C THR A 359 -37.92 -16.75 -26.54
N GLU A 360 -38.57 -16.13 -25.56
CA GLU A 360 -37.89 -15.49 -24.43
C GLU A 360 -36.96 -16.45 -23.65
N ARG A 361 -37.41 -17.70 -23.47
CA ARG A 361 -36.61 -18.75 -22.82
C ARG A 361 -35.30 -19.04 -23.57
N ASN A 362 -35.35 -19.10 -24.90
CA ASN A 362 -34.17 -19.39 -25.72
C ASN A 362 -33.21 -18.19 -25.77
N PHE A 363 -33.77 -16.97 -25.80
CA PHE A 363 -32.98 -15.74 -25.70
C PHE A 363 -32.19 -15.69 -24.39
N ILE A 364 -32.85 -15.88 -23.24
CA ILE A 364 -32.19 -15.85 -21.91
C ILE A 364 -31.08 -16.90 -21.81
N MET A 365 -31.32 -18.11 -22.34
CA MET A 365 -30.33 -19.19 -22.33
C MET A 365 -29.10 -18.86 -23.19
N LEU A 366 -29.29 -18.35 -24.41
CA LEU A 366 -28.21 -18.04 -25.34
C LEU A 366 -27.47 -16.75 -24.94
N SER A 367 -28.19 -15.72 -24.51
CA SER A 367 -27.60 -14.48 -24.01
C SER A 367 -26.75 -14.74 -22.78
N GLY A 368 -27.19 -15.61 -21.87
CA GLY A 368 -26.40 -16.02 -20.72
C GLY A 368 -25.13 -16.80 -21.08
N LYS A 369 -25.11 -17.54 -22.20
CA LYS A 369 -23.89 -18.20 -22.69
C LYS A 369 -22.92 -17.19 -23.31
N TYR A 370 -23.40 -16.32 -24.20
CA TYR A 370 -22.56 -15.31 -24.84
C TYR A 370 -22.01 -14.29 -23.85
N GLN A 371 -22.79 -13.88 -22.85
CA GLN A 371 -22.31 -12.99 -21.79
C GLN A 371 -21.21 -13.63 -20.94
N LYS A 372 -21.30 -14.93 -20.64
CA LYS A 372 -20.22 -15.65 -19.95
C LYS A 372 -18.95 -15.70 -20.81
N GLU A 373 -19.09 -16.03 -22.08
CA GLU A 373 -17.97 -16.08 -23.02
C GLU A 373 -17.33 -14.70 -23.22
N GLN A 374 -18.11 -13.61 -23.29
CA GLN A 374 -17.61 -12.23 -23.31
C GLN A 374 -16.78 -11.89 -22.07
N ILE A 375 -17.28 -12.22 -20.87
CA ILE A 375 -16.55 -11.95 -19.61
C ILE A 375 -15.23 -12.73 -19.57
N GLU A 376 -15.24 -13.99 -19.99
CA GLU A 376 -14.04 -14.83 -20.04
C GLU A 376 -13.03 -14.30 -21.06
N LEU A 377 -13.48 -13.88 -22.25
CA LEU A 377 -12.63 -13.29 -23.29
C LEU A 377 -12.08 -11.93 -22.88
N GLU A 378 -12.88 -11.08 -22.23
CA GLU A 378 -12.42 -9.80 -21.70
C GLU A 378 -11.28 -9.98 -20.70
N GLN A 379 -11.43 -10.93 -19.76
CA GLN A 379 -10.38 -11.27 -18.79
C GLN A 379 -9.12 -11.77 -19.51
N GLN A 380 -9.26 -12.67 -20.48
CA GLN A 380 -8.12 -13.17 -21.26
C GLN A 380 -7.41 -12.07 -22.06
N ILE A 381 -8.17 -11.15 -22.66
CA ILE A 381 -7.63 -10.00 -23.41
C ILE A 381 -6.88 -9.07 -22.46
N THR A 382 -7.44 -8.77 -21.29
CA THR A 382 -6.76 -7.92 -20.30
C THR A 382 -5.45 -8.55 -19.82
N ASP A 383 -5.47 -9.84 -19.50
CA ASP A 383 -4.28 -10.56 -19.03
C ASP A 383 -3.20 -10.60 -20.10
N LEU A 384 -3.56 -10.96 -21.34
CA LEU A 384 -2.62 -11.01 -22.47
C LEU A 384 -2.03 -9.63 -22.81
N ARG A 385 -2.83 -8.56 -22.75
CA ARG A 385 -2.34 -7.18 -22.94
C ARG A 385 -1.39 -6.76 -21.83
N GLU A 386 -1.72 -7.07 -20.59
CA GLU A 386 -0.85 -6.76 -19.45
C GLU A 386 0.50 -7.48 -19.58
N GLU A 387 0.49 -8.77 -19.93
CA GLU A 387 1.71 -9.56 -20.16
C GLU A 387 2.55 -9.01 -21.32
N LEU A 388 1.93 -8.65 -22.45
CA LEU A 388 2.64 -8.06 -23.58
C LEU A 388 3.25 -6.69 -23.21
N SER A 389 2.54 -5.88 -22.43
CA SER A 389 3.05 -4.58 -21.97
C SER A 389 4.25 -4.72 -21.03
N LYS A 390 4.23 -5.73 -20.13
CA LYS A 390 5.36 -6.04 -19.23
C LYS A 390 6.60 -6.43 -20.04
N MET A 391 6.43 -7.31 -21.04
CA MET A 391 7.52 -7.72 -21.93
C MET A 391 8.12 -6.54 -22.72
N GLU A 392 7.30 -5.56 -23.11
CA GLU A 392 7.78 -4.36 -23.80
C GLU A 392 8.52 -3.39 -22.87
N GLN A 393 8.02 -3.21 -21.65
CA GLN A 393 8.68 -2.40 -20.63
C GLN A 393 10.05 -2.95 -20.26
N ASP A 394 10.21 -4.28 -20.19
CA ASP A 394 11.49 -4.93 -19.94
C ASP A 394 12.51 -4.67 -21.06
N MET A 395 12.07 -4.68 -22.34
CA MET A 395 12.96 -4.38 -23.48
C MET A 395 13.41 -2.92 -23.49
N ILE A 396 12.46 -1.99 -23.35
CA ILE A 396 12.75 -0.55 -23.25
C ILE A 396 13.66 -0.28 -22.05
N GLY A 397 13.49 -1.04 -20.97
CA GLY A 397 14.32 -0.95 -19.78
C GLY A 397 15.78 -1.34 -20.04
N ALA A 398 16.03 -2.44 -20.73
CA ALA A 398 17.38 -2.90 -21.05
C ALA A 398 18.14 -1.91 -21.94
N GLU A 399 17.48 -1.36 -22.97
CA GLU A 399 18.06 -0.35 -23.86
C GLU A 399 18.44 0.92 -23.09
N LYS A 400 17.51 1.45 -22.28
CA LYS A 400 17.76 2.64 -21.43
C LYS A 400 18.90 2.44 -20.44
N TRP A 401 19.06 1.24 -19.89
CA TRP A 401 20.16 0.96 -18.97
C TRP A 401 21.52 0.97 -19.68
N ILE A 402 21.59 0.45 -20.91
CA ILE A 402 22.82 0.50 -21.72
C ILE A 402 23.18 1.94 -22.07
N GLU A 403 22.20 2.76 -22.44
CA GLU A 403 22.41 4.21 -22.66
C GLU A 403 22.95 4.90 -21.40
N LEU A 404 22.37 4.60 -20.23
CA LEU A 404 22.84 5.15 -18.95
C LEU A 404 24.28 4.73 -18.65
N ILE A 405 24.68 3.48 -18.90
CA ILE A 405 26.07 3.06 -18.70
C ILE A 405 27.03 3.79 -19.64
N LYS A 406 26.63 3.99 -20.89
CA LYS A 406 27.44 4.73 -21.86
C LYS A 406 27.67 6.17 -21.41
N GLU A 407 26.62 6.83 -20.89
CA GLU A 407 26.69 8.21 -20.41
C GLU A 407 27.69 8.38 -19.28
N TYR A 408 27.78 7.41 -18.35
CA TYR A 408 28.64 7.53 -17.17
C TYR A 408 30.09 7.08 -17.36
N SER A 409 30.45 6.48 -18.50
CA SER A 409 31.77 5.90 -18.79
C SER A 409 32.27 4.97 -17.66
N VAL A 410 33.53 4.52 -17.66
CA VAL A 410 34.06 3.66 -16.57
C VAL A 410 34.30 4.52 -15.32
N PRO A 411 33.46 4.42 -14.26
CA PRO A 411 33.54 5.35 -13.14
C PRO A 411 34.75 5.02 -12.26
N LYS A 412 35.54 6.04 -11.90
CA LYS A 412 36.65 5.90 -10.92
C LYS A 412 36.15 5.94 -9.46
N GLU A 413 35.04 6.62 -9.21
CA GLU A 413 34.44 6.78 -7.88
C GLU A 413 32.92 6.64 -7.93
N LEU A 414 32.32 6.17 -6.82
CA LEU A 414 30.87 6.06 -6.69
C LEU A 414 30.27 7.36 -6.18
N THR A 415 29.44 8.00 -7.01
CA THR A 415 28.67 9.17 -6.60
C THR A 415 27.22 8.78 -6.29
N ALA A 416 26.58 9.51 -5.38
CA ALA A 416 25.17 9.26 -5.06
C ALA A 416 24.22 9.39 -6.28
N PRO A 417 24.41 10.35 -7.22
CA PRO A 417 23.62 10.42 -8.45
C PRO A 417 23.78 9.18 -9.33
N LEU A 418 25.01 8.69 -9.54
CA LEU A 418 25.29 7.48 -10.32
C LEU A 418 24.56 6.26 -9.74
N LEU A 419 24.71 6.03 -8.43
CA LEU A 419 24.04 4.91 -7.75
C LEU A 419 22.51 5.02 -7.84
N ASN A 420 21.97 6.24 -7.86
CA ASN A 420 20.53 6.45 -8.02
C ASN A 420 20.05 6.22 -9.44
N ALA A 421 20.83 6.54 -10.45
CA ALA A 421 20.47 6.26 -11.84
C ALA A 421 20.52 4.75 -12.11
N MET A 422 21.53 4.08 -11.57
CA MET A 422 21.88 2.71 -11.94
C MET A 422 21.28 1.62 -11.05
N ILE A 423 21.15 1.86 -9.74
CA ILE A 423 20.81 0.82 -8.76
C ILE A 423 19.42 1.07 -8.16
N GLU A 424 18.60 0.02 -8.15
CA GLU A 424 17.30 0.03 -7.48
C GLU A 424 17.46 -0.34 -6.00
N LYS A 425 18.11 -1.46 -5.72
CA LYS A 425 18.36 -1.98 -4.37
C LYS A 425 19.59 -2.89 -4.36
N ILE A 426 20.22 -3.00 -3.20
CA ILE A 426 21.30 -3.96 -2.94
C ILE A 426 20.83 -4.87 -1.80
N LEU A 427 20.75 -6.18 -2.05
CA LEU A 427 20.42 -7.16 -1.04
C LEU A 427 21.69 -7.76 -0.46
N ILE A 428 21.73 -7.84 0.86
CA ILE A 428 22.86 -8.40 1.60
C ILE A 428 22.37 -9.65 2.30
N HIS A 429 23.04 -10.76 2.02
CA HIS A 429 22.75 -12.07 2.61
C HIS A 429 23.55 -12.30 3.89
N GLU A 430 23.18 -13.36 4.61
CA GLU A 430 23.92 -13.83 5.76
C GLU A 430 25.34 -14.23 5.35
N ALA A 431 26.30 -13.90 6.21
CA ALA A 431 27.69 -14.27 5.96
C ALA A 431 27.92 -15.71 6.45
N THR A 432 28.45 -16.55 5.58
CA THR A 432 28.89 -17.91 5.92
C THR A 432 30.40 -17.93 6.09
N THR A 433 30.89 -18.85 6.91
CA THR A 433 32.32 -19.11 7.04
C THR A 433 32.65 -20.41 6.32
N ASN A 434 33.60 -20.36 5.39
CA ASN A 434 34.08 -21.56 4.71
C ASN A 434 34.98 -22.41 5.61
N GLU A 435 35.29 -23.63 5.16
CA GLU A 435 36.19 -24.57 5.85
C GLU A 435 37.58 -23.98 6.13
N GLU A 436 38.01 -22.99 5.34
CA GLU A 436 39.29 -22.26 5.49
C GLU A 436 39.20 -21.06 6.44
N ASN A 437 38.11 -20.93 7.22
CA ASN A 437 37.86 -19.81 8.14
C ASN A 437 37.69 -18.42 7.46
N GLU A 438 37.51 -18.40 6.14
CA GLU A 438 37.20 -17.18 5.39
C GLU A 438 35.71 -16.82 5.48
N ARG A 439 35.41 -15.54 5.73
CA ARG A 439 34.04 -15.02 5.78
C ARG A 439 33.56 -14.66 4.38
N ILE A 440 32.67 -15.47 3.82
CA ILE A 440 32.02 -15.22 2.53
C ILE A 440 30.65 -14.58 2.77
N GLN A 441 30.29 -13.63 1.92
CA GLN A 441 29.00 -12.96 1.99
C GLN A 441 28.48 -12.66 0.59
N GLU A 442 27.28 -13.16 0.29
CA GLU A 442 26.62 -12.90 -0.98
C GLU A 442 25.99 -11.50 -1.00
N ILE A 443 26.19 -10.79 -2.11
CA ILE A 443 25.64 -9.45 -2.36
C ILE A 443 24.93 -9.47 -3.71
N GLU A 444 23.62 -9.25 -3.70
CA GLU A 444 22.84 -9.10 -4.93
C GLU A 444 22.62 -7.62 -5.24
N ILE A 445 22.98 -7.20 -6.46
CA ILE A 445 22.74 -5.83 -6.93
C ILE A 445 21.61 -5.88 -7.95
N TYR A 446 20.51 -5.18 -7.65
CA TYR A 446 19.41 -4.99 -8.58
C TYR A 446 19.60 -3.65 -9.27
N TYR A 447 19.81 -3.71 -10.58
CA TYR A 447 19.90 -2.53 -11.42
C TYR A 447 18.52 -2.03 -11.78
N ARG A 448 18.39 -0.71 -11.92
CA ARG A 448 17.16 -0.14 -12.46
C ARG A 448 16.97 -0.63 -13.89
N PHE A 449 15.73 -0.87 -14.27
CA PHE A 449 15.30 -1.30 -15.61
C PHE A 449 15.59 -2.75 -16.02
N ILE A 450 16.57 -3.43 -15.42
CA ILE A 450 16.92 -4.82 -15.77
C ILE A 450 16.76 -5.80 -14.58
N GLY A 451 16.82 -5.31 -13.34
CA GLY A 451 16.77 -6.17 -12.15
C GLY A 451 18.12 -6.82 -11.83
N LYS A 452 18.11 -8.07 -11.36
CA LYS A 452 19.34 -8.81 -10.98
C LYS A 452 20.05 -9.28 -12.24
N VAL A 453 21.36 -9.04 -12.33
CA VAL A 453 22.21 -9.57 -13.40
C VAL A 453 23.41 -10.26 -12.76
N ASP A 454 23.58 -11.55 -13.07
CA ASP A 454 24.61 -12.46 -12.53
C ASP A 454 26.01 -12.24 -13.11
#